data_AF-A0A3A1YQT2-F1
#
_entry.id   AF-A0A3A1YQT2-F1
#
_cell.length_a   1.000
_cell.length_b   1.000
_cell.length_c   1.000
_cell.angle_alpha   90.00
_cell.angle_beta   90.00
_cell.angle_gamma   90.00
#
_symmetry.space_group_name_H-M   'P 1'
#
loop_
_entity.id
_entity.type
_entity.pdbx_description
1 polymer ?
#
loop_
_entity_poly.entity_id
_entity_poly.type
_entity_poly.pdbx_seq_one_letter_code
_entity_poly.pdbx_strand_id
1 'polypeptide(L)'
;MNQMFRFLRFISLPLIFFFLHLNLSPLQAHPHAWTRLKLVVVNEPPANLKLNSRDYGDKVVYPTFKLQANHTAIYGLLFTMELDNISSAPVLADVKKGTDLFWAEIATSIEDNKFFTIAKLNGLSKQAKNLEFAHAISMVDIKINKQNRVEVIYFAPFKNAVILSDKDYIMLQTYDPSYYIDMSYVNHKSITFSNPKTIPQCSAGLELASPNAAMVDYANSLPPDASPNDPNIGQYFTQTVYVGCPYTP
;
A
#
# COMPACT_ATOMS: atom_id res chain seq x y z
N MET A 1 3.55 23.71 2.87
CA MET A 1 4.62 22.80 3.34
C MET A 1 3.93 21.64 4.07
N ASN A 2 3.75 20.51 3.38
CA ASN A 2 2.74 19.47 3.66
C ASN A 2 2.89 18.79 5.03
N GLN A 3 1.78 18.71 5.79
CA GLN A 3 1.69 18.03 7.10
C GLN A 3 1.93 16.51 7.02
N MET A 4 1.89 15.91 5.83
CA MET A 4 2.36 14.55 5.61
C MET A 4 3.86 14.38 5.95
N PHE A 5 4.70 15.38 5.68
CA PHE A 5 6.10 15.35 6.11
C PHE A 5 6.25 15.43 7.63
N ARG A 6 5.23 15.88 8.38
CA ARG A 6 5.20 15.76 9.85
C ARG A 6 4.89 14.34 10.31
N PHE A 7 4.06 13.60 9.57
CA PHE A 7 3.79 12.18 9.82
C PHE A 7 5.07 11.32 9.76
N LEU A 8 6.07 11.78 9.00
CA LEU A 8 7.37 11.13 8.80
C LEU A 8 8.57 11.79 9.51
N ARG A 9 8.48 13.06 9.92
CA ARG A 9 9.60 13.78 10.59
C ARG A 9 9.74 13.53 12.09
N PHE A 10 8.81 12.85 12.76
CA PHE A 10 8.90 12.67 14.22
C PHE A 10 9.90 11.60 14.68
N ILE A 11 10.69 10.99 13.78
CA ILE A 11 11.69 9.97 14.11
C ILE A 11 13.10 10.58 14.37
N SER A 12 13.29 11.89 14.23
CA SER A 12 14.59 12.54 14.49
C SER A 12 14.68 13.20 15.88
N LEU A 13 14.57 12.42 16.96
CA LEU A 13 15.12 12.81 18.27
C LEU A 13 16.35 11.94 18.57
N PRO A 14 17.48 12.53 19.02
CA PRO A 14 18.69 11.76 19.28
C PRO A 14 18.49 10.96 20.57
N LEU A 15 18.31 9.64 20.48
CA LEU A 15 18.42 8.77 21.65
C LEU A 15 19.89 8.43 21.90
N ILE A 16 20.27 8.66 23.16
CA ILE A 16 21.60 8.51 23.74
C ILE A 16 22.09 7.05 23.60
N PHE A 17 23.36 6.91 23.23
CA PHE A 17 24.12 5.67 23.09
C PHE A 17 24.00 4.72 24.29
N PHE A 18 23.68 3.46 24.03
CA PHE A 18 24.01 2.34 24.91
C PHE A 18 24.67 1.24 24.07
N PHE A 19 25.96 0.99 24.30
CA PHE A 19 26.72 -0.10 23.70
C PHE A 19 26.40 -1.42 24.44
N LEU A 20 25.98 -2.47 23.73
CA LEU A 20 26.63 -3.80 23.77
C LEU A 20 25.98 -4.87 22.84
N HIS A 21 26.88 -5.68 22.26
CA HIS A 21 26.75 -7.00 21.62
C HIS A 21 26.20 -7.13 20.19
N LEU A 22 27.16 -7.34 19.27
CA LEU A 22 27.02 -7.81 17.89
C LEU A 22 26.54 -9.27 17.86
N ASN A 23 25.28 -9.48 17.45
CA ASN A 23 24.87 -10.69 16.75
C ASN A 23 24.82 -10.35 15.26
N LEU A 24 25.55 -11.09 14.43
CA LEU A 24 25.53 -10.98 12.97
C LEU A 24 24.19 -11.54 12.44
N SER A 25 23.17 -10.70 12.48
CA SER A 25 21.94 -10.86 11.72
C SER A 25 22.23 -10.63 10.22
N PRO A 26 21.48 -11.23 9.28
CA PRO A 26 21.61 -10.88 7.87
C PRO A 26 21.45 -9.36 7.71
N LEU A 27 22.36 -8.74 6.96
CA LEU A 27 22.36 -7.32 6.63
C LEU A 27 21.02 -6.96 6.00
N GLN A 28 20.10 -6.44 6.82
CA GLN A 28 18.86 -5.84 6.37
C GLN A 28 19.01 -4.35 6.66
N ALA A 29 18.82 -3.51 5.65
CA ALA A 29 18.68 -2.08 5.88
C ALA A 29 17.50 -1.87 6.84
N HIS A 30 17.77 -1.28 8.02
CA HIS A 30 16.79 -1.25 9.10
C HIS A 30 15.76 -0.14 8.83
N PRO A 31 14.47 -0.47 8.62
CA PRO A 31 13.45 0.55 8.45
C PRO A 31 13.25 1.34 9.75
N HIS A 32 12.99 2.64 9.68
CA HIS A 32 12.78 3.49 10.85
C HIS A 32 11.33 3.45 11.36
N ALA A 33 10.40 3.01 10.50
CA ALA A 33 8.99 2.78 10.80
C ALA A 33 8.48 1.55 10.07
N TRP A 34 7.46 0.89 10.62
CA TRP A 34 6.79 -0.24 9.98
C TRP A 34 5.29 0.01 9.87
N THR A 35 4.75 -0.37 8.71
CA THR A 35 3.32 -0.37 8.40
C THR A 35 2.92 -1.77 7.96
N ARG A 36 2.01 -2.38 8.72
CA ARG A 36 1.43 -3.67 8.35
C ARG A 36 0.26 -3.44 7.39
N LEU A 37 0.35 -4.07 6.22
CA LEU A 37 -0.67 -3.98 5.18
C LEU A 37 -1.68 -5.13 5.23
N LYS A 38 -2.93 -4.79 4.95
CA LYS A 38 -3.96 -5.70 4.44
C LYS A 38 -4.56 -5.10 3.18
N LEU A 39 -4.90 -5.95 2.23
CA LEU A 39 -5.45 -5.56 0.94
C LEU A 39 -6.70 -6.38 0.65
N VAL A 40 -7.79 -5.70 0.30
CA VAL A 40 -8.94 -6.30 -0.35
C VAL A 40 -8.96 -5.85 -1.80
N VAL A 41 -8.77 -6.78 -2.72
CA VAL A 41 -8.94 -6.56 -4.15
C VAL A 41 -10.44 -6.47 -4.44
N VAL A 42 -10.88 -5.34 -4.98
CA VAL A 42 -12.30 -5.07 -5.23
C VAL A 42 -12.69 -5.65 -6.58
N ASN A 43 -13.25 -6.87 -6.58
CA ASN A 43 -13.66 -7.63 -7.76
C ASN A 43 -15.19 -7.67 -7.95
N GLU A 44 -15.88 -6.64 -7.48
CA GLU A 44 -17.30 -6.38 -7.68
C GLU A 44 -17.54 -4.86 -7.77
N PRO A 45 -18.69 -4.40 -8.31
CA PRO A 45 -18.99 -2.97 -8.34
C PRO A 45 -18.83 -2.32 -6.96
N PRO A 46 -18.07 -1.21 -6.83
CA PRO A 46 -17.77 -0.62 -5.51
C PRO A 46 -19.01 -0.22 -4.69
N ALA A 47 -20.14 0.05 -5.35
CA ALA A 47 -21.42 0.28 -4.68
C ALA A 47 -21.88 -0.90 -3.79
N ASN A 48 -21.43 -2.12 -4.07
CA ASN A 48 -21.75 -3.31 -3.27
C ASN A 48 -20.96 -3.39 -1.97
N LEU A 49 -19.82 -2.69 -1.86
CA LEU A 49 -18.98 -2.72 -0.67
C LEU A 49 -19.65 -2.07 0.54
N LYS A 50 -20.67 -1.23 0.33
CA LYS A 50 -21.40 -0.49 1.38
C LYS A 50 -20.45 0.19 2.37
N LEU A 51 -19.36 0.76 1.87
CA LEU A 51 -18.40 1.50 2.68
C LEU A 51 -19.07 2.76 3.20
N ASN A 52 -19.01 2.99 4.51
CA ASN A 52 -19.27 4.30 5.06
C ASN A 52 -17.96 5.10 4.94
N SER A 53 -17.83 5.92 3.91
CA SER A 53 -16.59 6.63 3.59
C SER A 53 -16.76 8.14 3.49
N ARG A 54 -15.65 8.84 3.70
CA ARG A 54 -15.43 10.23 3.31
C ARG A 54 -14.70 10.23 1.98
N ASP A 55 -15.34 10.78 0.96
CA ASP A 55 -14.78 10.77 -0.39
C ASP A 55 -14.06 12.09 -0.67
N TYR A 56 -12.85 11.98 -1.23
CA TYR A 56 -12.00 13.09 -1.65
C TYR A 56 -11.58 12.89 -3.10
N GLY A 57 -11.38 13.98 -3.83
CA GLY A 57 -11.06 13.96 -5.26
C GLY A 57 -12.28 13.80 -6.17
N ASP A 58 -12.04 13.26 -7.37
CA ASP A 58 -13.02 13.09 -8.43
C ASP A 58 -14.02 11.97 -8.14
N LYS A 59 -15.23 12.08 -8.70
CA LYS A 59 -16.18 10.97 -8.68
C LYS A 59 -15.84 9.96 -9.77
N VAL A 60 -15.50 8.74 -9.38
CA VAL A 60 -15.29 7.64 -10.33
C VAL A 60 -16.61 6.96 -10.65
N VAL A 61 -16.96 6.91 -11.94
CA VAL A 61 -18.14 6.20 -12.43
C VAL A 61 -17.67 5.09 -13.37
N TYR A 62 -17.92 3.84 -12.98
CA TYR A 62 -17.61 2.69 -13.81
C TYR A 62 -18.79 2.37 -14.73
N PRO A 63 -18.59 2.22 -16.05
CA PRO A 63 -19.65 1.79 -16.93
C PRO A 63 -20.06 0.35 -16.62
N THR A 64 -21.33 0.02 -16.84
CA THR A 64 -21.77 -1.37 -16.85
C THR A 64 -21.26 -2.03 -18.12
N PHE A 65 -20.45 -3.08 -18.00
CA PHE A 65 -19.99 -3.88 -19.12
C PHE A 65 -20.44 -5.34 -18.97
N LYS A 66 -20.74 -5.98 -20.11
CA LYS A 66 -20.97 -7.42 -20.17
C LYS A 66 -19.62 -8.12 -20.22
N LEU A 67 -19.27 -8.81 -19.14
CA LEU A 67 -18.06 -9.63 -19.08
C LEU A 67 -18.25 -10.93 -19.87
N GLN A 68 -17.18 -11.39 -20.50
CA GLN A 68 -17.12 -12.77 -21.00
C GLN A 68 -17.04 -13.74 -19.81
N ALA A 69 -17.44 -15.00 -20.01
CA ALA A 69 -17.59 -15.98 -18.93
C ALA A 69 -16.30 -16.25 -18.12
N ASN A 70 -15.12 -16.08 -18.74
CA ASN A 70 -13.81 -16.26 -18.11
C ASN A 70 -13.12 -14.92 -17.77
N HIS A 71 -13.85 -13.81 -17.74
CA HIS A 71 -13.29 -12.49 -17.43
C HIS A 71 -13.82 -11.97 -16.09
N THR A 72 -12.95 -11.29 -15.34
CA THR A 72 -13.30 -10.62 -14.09
C THR A 72 -12.89 -9.16 -14.13
N ALA A 73 -13.71 -8.27 -13.60
CA ALA A 73 -13.36 -6.87 -13.44
C ALA A 73 -12.80 -6.59 -12.04
N ILE A 74 -11.67 -5.87 -12.00
CA ILE A 74 -11.07 -5.33 -10.78
C ILE A 74 -11.21 -3.83 -10.80
N TYR A 75 -11.91 -3.28 -9.81
CA TYR A 75 -12.28 -1.87 -9.75
C TYR A 75 -11.26 -1.02 -9.00
N GLY A 76 -10.51 -1.62 -8.08
CA GLY A 76 -9.53 -0.91 -7.28
C GLY A 76 -9.05 -1.75 -6.10
N LEU A 77 -8.43 -1.07 -5.13
CA LEU A 77 -7.76 -1.67 -3.99
C LEU A 77 -8.27 -1.02 -2.70
N LEU A 78 -8.79 -1.81 -1.78
CA LEU A 78 -9.15 -1.35 -0.44
C LEU A 78 -8.03 -1.74 0.53
N PHE A 79 -7.31 -0.75 1.02
CA PHE A 79 -6.17 -0.94 1.92
C PHE A 79 -6.58 -0.80 3.38
N THR A 80 -5.86 -1.51 4.25
CA THR A 80 -5.72 -1.17 5.67
C THR A 80 -4.23 -1.04 5.97
N MET A 81 -3.80 0.16 6.31
CA MET A 81 -2.44 0.49 6.76
C MET A 81 -2.43 0.59 8.28
N GLU A 82 -1.86 -0.41 8.95
CA GLU A 82 -1.69 -0.41 10.40
C GLU A 82 -0.27 0.08 10.73
N LEU A 83 -0.19 1.28 11.28
CA LEU A 83 1.07 1.89 11.72
C LEU A 83 1.60 1.19 12.96
N ASP A 84 2.92 1.14 13.11
CA ASP A 84 3.53 0.73 14.35
C ASP A 84 3.24 1.67 15.54
N ASN A 85 3.70 1.29 16.73
CA ASN A 85 3.51 2.08 17.93
C ASN A 85 4.22 3.45 17.89
N ILE A 86 5.40 3.53 17.26
CA ILE A 86 6.23 4.75 17.20
C ILE A 86 5.58 5.77 16.27
N SER A 87 5.21 5.37 15.06
CA SER A 87 4.48 6.17 14.07
C SER A 87 3.05 6.50 14.51
N SER A 88 2.41 5.64 15.30
CA SER A 88 1.07 5.92 15.83
C SER A 88 1.07 6.99 16.91
N ALA A 89 2.03 6.95 17.84
CA ALA A 89 2.09 7.82 19.01
C ALA A 89 1.86 9.33 18.73
N PRO A 90 2.53 9.97 17.74
CA PRO A 90 2.36 11.40 17.49
C PRO A 90 0.97 11.80 17.01
N VAL A 91 0.17 10.86 16.47
CA VAL A 91 -1.12 11.17 15.82
C VAL A 91 -2.34 10.66 16.59
N LEU A 92 -2.15 9.91 17.68
CA LEU A 92 -3.24 9.35 18.49
C LEU A 92 -4.27 10.40 18.94
N ALA A 93 -3.80 11.59 19.32
CA ALA A 93 -4.69 12.66 19.78
C ALA A 93 -5.59 13.18 18.65
N ASP A 94 -5.05 13.32 17.44
CA ASP A 94 -5.80 13.85 16.30
C ASP A 94 -6.76 12.82 15.71
N VAL A 95 -6.36 11.53 15.70
CA VAL A 95 -7.27 10.42 15.39
C VAL A 95 -8.46 10.40 16.36
N LYS A 96 -8.24 10.60 17.66
CA LYS A 96 -9.33 10.66 18.66
C LYS A 96 -10.26 11.85 18.46
N LYS A 97 -9.72 13.01 18.03
CA LYS A 97 -10.54 14.18 17.69
C LYS A 97 -11.34 13.95 16.41
N GLY A 98 -10.77 13.23 15.43
CA GLY A 98 -11.44 12.81 14.21
C GLY A 98 -11.95 13.96 13.34
N THR A 99 -11.24 15.09 13.29
CA THR A 99 -11.68 16.30 12.55
C THR A 99 -11.60 16.08 11.04
N ASP A 100 -12.58 16.58 10.28
CA ASP A 100 -12.60 16.42 8.81
C ASP A 100 -11.34 16.95 8.11
N LEU A 101 -10.72 18.01 8.67
CA LEU A 101 -9.44 18.53 8.18
C LEU A 101 -8.32 17.51 8.30
N PHE A 102 -8.22 16.79 9.42
CA PHE A 102 -7.23 15.74 9.60
C PHE A 102 -7.44 14.59 8.60
N TRP A 103 -8.69 14.17 8.39
CA TRP A 103 -9.02 13.17 7.36
C TRP A 103 -8.61 13.63 5.96
N ALA A 104 -8.88 14.90 5.62
CA ALA A 104 -8.51 15.47 4.34
C ALA A 104 -6.99 15.52 4.13
N GLU A 105 -6.21 15.90 5.16
CA GLU A 105 -4.75 15.91 5.10
C GLU A 105 -4.17 14.51 4.82
N ILE A 106 -4.71 13.47 5.47
CA ILE A 106 -4.30 12.08 5.23
C ILE A 106 -4.71 11.60 3.83
N ALA A 107 -5.93 11.95 3.39
CA ALA A 107 -6.39 11.60 2.05
C ALA A 107 -5.49 12.20 0.95
N THR A 108 -5.22 13.51 1.02
CA THR A 108 -4.31 14.21 0.10
C THR A 108 -2.91 13.63 0.12
N SER A 109 -2.40 13.31 1.31
CA SER A 109 -1.12 12.64 1.49
C SER A 109 -1.01 11.32 0.70
N ILE A 110 -2.01 10.46 0.85
CA ILE A 110 -2.05 9.15 0.19
C ILE A 110 -2.14 9.33 -1.33
N GLU A 111 -2.97 10.24 -1.80
CA GLU A 111 -3.16 10.52 -3.23
C GLU A 111 -1.91 11.14 -3.88
N ASP A 112 -1.29 12.15 -3.25
CA ASP A 112 -0.05 12.79 -3.71
C ASP A 112 1.09 11.77 -3.88
N ASN A 113 1.08 10.71 -3.07
CA ASN A 113 2.05 9.63 -3.11
C ASN A 113 1.57 8.43 -3.92
N LYS A 114 0.56 8.63 -4.78
CA LYS A 114 0.01 7.62 -5.69
C LYS A 114 -0.38 6.34 -4.94
N PHE A 115 -1.04 6.49 -3.80
CA PHE A 115 -1.46 5.42 -2.91
C PHE A 115 -0.31 4.51 -2.44
N PHE A 116 0.93 5.02 -2.50
CA PHE A 116 2.17 4.29 -2.26
C PHE A 116 2.30 3.03 -3.11
N THR A 117 1.57 2.94 -4.23
CA THR A 117 1.40 1.69 -4.96
C THR A 117 1.65 1.88 -6.44
N ILE A 118 2.54 1.05 -6.99
CA ILE A 118 2.61 0.85 -8.43
C ILE A 118 1.80 -0.40 -8.80
N ALA A 119 1.04 -0.30 -9.89
CA ALA A 119 0.20 -1.38 -10.39
C ALA A 119 0.47 -1.60 -11.88
N LYS A 120 0.69 -2.85 -12.28
CA LYS A 120 0.94 -3.24 -13.67
C LYS A 120 0.09 -4.42 -14.07
N LEU A 121 -0.56 -4.34 -15.23
CA LEU A 121 -1.12 -5.50 -15.90
C LEU A 121 0.02 -6.30 -16.53
N ASN A 122 0.07 -7.61 -16.28
CA ASN A 122 1.05 -8.56 -16.79
C ASN A 122 2.50 -8.10 -16.54
N GLY A 123 2.79 -7.68 -15.30
CA GLY A 123 3.98 -6.91 -14.94
C GLY A 123 5.34 -7.58 -15.16
N LEU A 124 5.41 -8.91 -15.30
CA LEU A 124 6.63 -9.66 -15.62
C LEU A 124 6.81 -9.87 -17.13
N SER A 125 5.79 -9.53 -17.93
CA SER A 125 5.79 -9.72 -19.36
C SER A 125 6.37 -8.52 -20.11
N LYS A 126 6.84 -8.74 -21.36
CA LYS A 126 7.19 -7.66 -22.30
C LYS A 126 5.99 -6.77 -22.66
N GLN A 127 4.76 -7.25 -22.46
CA GLN A 127 3.53 -6.49 -22.67
C GLN A 127 3.02 -5.81 -21.39
N ALA A 128 3.86 -5.68 -20.36
CA ALA A 128 3.50 -5.02 -19.11
C ALA A 128 2.93 -3.62 -19.37
N LYS A 129 1.76 -3.32 -18.79
CA LYS A 129 1.10 -2.03 -18.90
C LYS A 129 0.85 -1.44 -17.52
N ASN A 130 1.24 -0.19 -17.31
CA ASN A 130 0.91 0.53 -16.08
C ASN A 130 -0.61 0.71 -15.95
N LEU A 131 -1.11 0.46 -14.76
CA LEU A 131 -2.49 0.74 -14.37
C LEU A 131 -2.53 2.06 -13.63
N GLU A 132 -3.45 2.93 -14.03
CA GLU A 132 -3.62 4.25 -13.40
C GLU A 132 -4.70 4.16 -12.31
N PHE A 133 -4.42 4.75 -11.15
CA PHE A 133 -5.44 5.09 -10.18
C PHE A 133 -6.17 6.36 -10.61
N ALA A 134 -7.43 6.48 -10.20
CA ALA A 134 -8.16 7.74 -10.35
C ALA A 134 -7.60 8.78 -9.36
N HIS A 135 -7.80 10.06 -9.67
CA HIS A 135 -7.55 11.14 -8.72
C HIS A 135 -8.74 11.22 -7.75
N ALA A 136 -8.93 10.15 -6.98
CA ALA A 136 -10.05 9.94 -6.08
C ALA A 136 -9.65 8.97 -4.97
N ILE A 137 -10.12 9.21 -3.75
CA ILE A 137 -9.89 8.35 -2.59
C ILE A 137 -11.12 8.35 -1.68
N SER A 138 -11.57 7.15 -1.28
CA SER A 138 -12.63 7.00 -0.30
C SER A 138 -12.03 6.57 1.04
N MET A 139 -11.92 7.50 1.97
CA MET A 139 -11.44 7.25 3.35
C MET A 139 -12.55 6.55 4.14
N VAL A 140 -12.38 5.27 4.40
CA VAL A 140 -13.39 4.45 5.08
C VAL A 140 -13.31 4.64 6.59
N ASP A 141 -12.10 4.53 7.15
CA ASP A 141 -11.89 4.71 8.58
C ASP A 141 -10.45 5.11 8.92
N ILE A 142 -10.25 5.80 10.03
CA ILE A 142 -8.97 6.06 10.69
C ILE A 142 -9.24 5.82 12.16
N LYS A 143 -8.75 4.71 12.67
CA LYS A 143 -9.09 4.23 14.01
C LYS A 143 -7.87 3.81 14.80
N ILE A 144 -8.04 3.72 16.11
CA ILE A 144 -7.05 3.17 17.02
C ILE A 144 -7.48 1.74 17.37
N ASN A 145 -6.63 0.76 17.09
CA ASN A 145 -6.89 -0.62 17.45
C ASN A 145 -6.59 -0.89 18.93
N LYS A 146 -6.85 -2.14 19.37
CA LYS A 146 -6.69 -2.54 20.78
C LYS A 146 -5.25 -2.45 21.30
N GLN A 147 -4.27 -2.34 20.41
CA GLN A 147 -2.85 -2.22 20.74
C GLN A 147 -2.36 -0.76 20.68
N ASN A 148 -3.27 0.22 20.64
CA ASN A 148 -2.96 1.64 20.45
C ASN A 148 -2.21 1.94 19.14
N ARG A 149 -2.42 1.11 18.11
CA ARG A 149 -1.91 1.36 16.76
C ARG A 149 -2.98 1.99 15.89
N VAL A 150 -2.59 2.96 15.08
CA VAL A 150 -3.47 3.64 14.13
C VAL A 150 -3.64 2.77 12.89
N GLU A 151 -4.88 2.55 12.48
CA GLU A 151 -5.25 1.89 11.24
C GLU A 151 -5.93 2.90 10.32
N VAL A 152 -5.36 3.11 9.14
CA VAL A 152 -5.93 3.92 8.06
C VAL A 152 -6.53 2.99 7.01
N ILE A 153 -7.83 3.11 6.76
CA ILE A 153 -8.58 2.27 5.82
C ILE A 153 -9.11 3.14 4.70
N TYR A 154 -8.69 2.87 3.47
CA TYR A 154 -9.08 3.67 2.31
C TYR A 154 -9.20 2.82 1.05
N PHE A 155 -10.12 3.22 0.17
CA PHE A 155 -10.27 2.64 -1.15
C PHE A 155 -9.58 3.52 -2.19
N ALA A 156 -8.66 2.90 -2.94
CA ALA A 156 -7.94 3.44 -4.08
C ALA A 156 -8.54 2.89 -5.39
N PRO A 157 -9.43 3.66 -6.06
CA PRO A 157 -10.05 3.25 -7.32
C PRO A 157 -9.04 3.24 -8.46
N PHE A 158 -9.07 2.21 -9.31
CA PHE A 158 -8.46 2.32 -10.63
C PHE A 158 -9.27 3.32 -11.47
N LYS A 159 -8.57 4.10 -12.31
CA LYS A 159 -9.18 5.06 -13.22
C LYS A 159 -10.18 4.41 -14.16
N ASN A 160 -9.87 3.19 -14.60
CA ASN A 160 -10.78 2.30 -15.33
C ASN A 160 -10.77 0.93 -14.65
N ALA A 161 -11.91 0.24 -14.64
CA ALA A 161 -11.94 -1.14 -14.20
C ALA A 161 -10.99 -1.99 -15.07
N VAL A 162 -10.17 -2.80 -14.42
CA VAL A 162 -9.21 -3.69 -15.08
C VAL A 162 -9.90 -5.01 -15.36
N ILE A 163 -10.08 -5.34 -16.64
CA ILE A 163 -10.69 -6.60 -17.03
C ILE A 163 -9.57 -7.64 -17.19
N LEU A 164 -9.58 -8.66 -16.35
CA LEU A 164 -8.65 -9.78 -16.39
C LEU A 164 -9.31 -10.96 -17.09
N SER A 165 -8.65 -11.52 -18.10
CA SER A 165 -8.92 -12.86 -18.61
C SER A 165 -8.23 -13.93 -17.74
N ASP A 166 -8.37 -15.20 -18.11
CA ASP A 166 -7.72 -16.34 -17.47
C ASP A 166 -6.20 -16.41 -17.66
N LYS A 167 -5.62 -15.48 -18.43
CA LYS A 167 -4.17 -15.36 -18.69
C LYS A 167 -3.59 -14.05 -18.19
N ASP A 168 -4.43 -13.17 -17.63
CA ASP A 168 -4.02 -11.86 -17.17
C ASP A 168 -3.85 -11.83 -15.66
N TYR A 169 -2.93 -10.98 -15.20
CA TYR A 169 -2.74 -10.70 -13.79
C TYR A 169 -2.32 -9.27 -13.55
N ILE A 170 -2.57 -8.80 -12.32
CA ILE A 170 -2.08 -7.53 -11.81
C ILE A 170 -0.88 -7.81 -10.90
N MET A 171 0.21 -7.10 -11.14
CA MET A 171 1.37 -7.03 -10.26
C MET A 171 1.32 -5.70 -9.49
N LEU A 172 1.39 -5.77 -8.17
CA LEU A 172 1.38 -4.62 -7.28
C LEU A 172 2.66 -4.60 -6.44
N GLN A 173 3.23 -3.42 -6.25
CA GLN A 173 4.23 -3.18 -5.21
C GLN A 173 3.78 -1.95 -4.43
N THR A 174 3.66 -2.10 -3.10
CA THR A 174 3.26 -1.01 -2.20
C THR A 174 4.46 -0.63 -1.34
N TYR A 175 4.97 0.59 -1.47
CA TYR A 175 6.20 1.02 -0.83
C TYR A 175 6.24 2.53 -0.58
N ASP A 176 6.96 2.90 0.47
CA ASP A 176 7.41 4.28 0.66
C ASP A 176 8.61 4.55 -0.27
N PRO A 177 8.60 5.62 -1.08
CA PRO A 177 9.69 5.91 -2.03
C PRO A 177 11.08 5.99 -1.38
N SER A 178 11.14 6.45 -0.12
CA SER A 178 12.38 6.68 0.61
C SER A 178 12.92 5.48 1.37
N TYR A 179 12.32 4.29 1.23
CA TYR A 179 12.67 3.01 1.92
C TYR A 179 12.64 3.02 3.46
N TYR A 180 12.57 4.18 4.10
CA TYR A 180 12.62 4.31 5.56
C TYR A 180 11.38 3.72 6.25
N ILE A 181 10.27 3.57 5.54
CA ILE A 181 9.08 2.87 6.03
C ILE A 181 9.00 1.50 5.36
N ASP A 182 9.04 0.44 6.15
CA ASP A 182 8.66 -0.87 5.66
C ASP A 182 7.13 -0.95 5.56
N MET A 183 6.63 -1.22 4.36
CA MET A 183 5.22 -1.41 4.07
C MET A 183 5.00 -2.86 3.65
N SER A 184 4.67 -3.73 4.60
CA SER A 184 4.71 -5.18 4.39
C SER A 184 3.41 -5.89 4.76
N TYR A 185 3.09 -6.90 3.95
CA TYR A 185 2.08 -7.91 4.22
C TYR A 185 2.69 -9.02 5.08
N VAL A 186 1.97 -9.43 6.14
CA VAL A 186 2.42 -10.52 7.02
C VAL A 186 2.58 -11.84 6.24
N ASN A 187 1.65 -12.11 5.34
CA ASN A 187 1.68 -13.24 4.40
C ASN A 187 0.56 -13.05 3.36
N HIS A 188 0.44 -13.98 2.41
CA HIS A 188 -0.57 -13.92 1.35
C HIS A 188 -2.02 -13.82 1.87
N LYS A 189 -2.32 -14.29 3.09
CA LYS A 189 -3.69 -14.20 3.67
C LYS A 189 -4.08 -12.77 4.06
N SER A 190 -3.13 -11.84 4.07
CA SER A 190 -3.42 -10.41 4.16
C SER A 190 -4.07 -9.86 2.89
N ILE A 191 -4.10 -10.63 1.80
CA ILE A 191 -4.67 -10.24 0.52
C ILE A 191 -5.94 -11.06 0.30
N THR A 192 -7.08 -10.38 0.20
CA THR A 192 -8.40 -11.00 0.02
C THR A 192 -9.14 -10.34 -1.14
N PHE A 193 -10.34 -10.84 -1.43
CA PHE A 193 -11.21 -10.35 -2.50
C PHE A 193 -12.56 -9.96 -1.91
N SER A 194 -13.17 -8.88 -2.41
CA SER A 194 -14.45 -8.41 -1.89
C SER A 194 -15.59 -9.39 -2.19
N ASN A 195 -15.56 -10.01 -3.37
CA ASN A 195 -16.43 -11.12 -3.76
C ASN A 195 -15.61 -12.43 -3.91
N PRO A 196 -15.58 -13.30 -2.89
CA PRO A 196 -14.85 -14.57 -2.96
C PRO A 196 -15.51 -15.63 -3.85
N LYS A 197 -16.74 -15.38 -4.32
CA LYS A 197 -17.54 -16.32 -5.14
C LYS A 197 -17.53 -15.98 -6.63
N THR A 198 -16.68 -15.04 -7.06
CA THR A 198 -16.52 -14.70 -8.47
C THR A 198 -16.09 -15.94 -9.28
N ILE A 199 -16.62 -16.06 -10.49
CA ILE A 199 -16.26 -17.10 -11.46
C ILE A 199 -15.68 -16.39 -12.69
N PRO A 200 -14.43 -16.69 -13.09
CA PRO A 200 -13.49 -17.63 -12.46
C PRO A 200 -13.02 -17.17 -11.07
N GLN A 201 -12.65 -18.14 -10.22
CA GLN A 201 -12.19 -17.85 -8.86
C GLN A 201 -10.86 -17.08 -8.91
N CYS A 202 -10.83 -15.92 -8.26
CA CYS A 202 -9.61 -15.15 -8.13
C CYS A 202 -8.73 -15.67 -6.99
N SER A 203 -7.42 -15.50 -7.14
CA SER A 203 -6.44 -15.77 -6.09
C SER A 203 -5.29 -14.76 -6.17
N ALA A 204 -4.51 -14.68 -5.09
CA ALA A 204 -3.37 -13.80 -4.98
C ALA A 204 -2.11 -14.54 -4.49
N GLY A 205 -0.96 -14.11 -5.00
CA GLY A 205 0.36 -14.55 -4.59
C GLY A 205 1.14 -13.40 -3.96
N LEU A 206 2.10 -13.72 -3.10
CA LEU A 206 2.97 -12.77 -2.43
C LEU A 206 4.41 -13.24 -2.55
N GLU A 207 5.24 -12.45 -3.21
CA GLU A 207 6.67 -12.66 -3.36
C GLU A 207 7.42 -11.71 -2.40
N LEU A 208 8.39 -12.24 -1.67
CA LEU A 208 9.23 -11.44 -0.76
C LEU A 208 10.23 -10.60 -1.55
N ALA A 209 10.59 -9.44 -1.01
CA ALA A 209 11.67 -8.63 -1.56
C ALA A 209 12.99 -9.41 -1.55
N SER A 210 13.78 -9.27 -2.62
CA SER A 210 15.12 -9.86 -2.72
C SER A 210 16.12 -8.81 -3.27
N PRO A 211 16.41 -7.74 -2.49
CA PRO A 211 17.41 -6.76 -2.90
C PRO A 211 18.78 -7.43 -2.96
N ASN A 212 19.60 -7.07 -3.96
CA ASN A 212 20.97 -7.54 -4.02
C ASN A 212 21.84 -6.87 -2.93
N ALA A 213 22.98 -7.49 -2.60
CA ALA A 213 23.86 -7.01 -1.52
C ALA A 213 24.34 -5.55 -1.73
N ALA A 214 24.65 -5.16 -2.97
CA ALA A 214 25.08 -3.79 -3.26
C ALA A 214 23.98 -2.76 -2.97
N MET A 215 22.71 -3.10 -3.23
CA MET A 215 21.57 -2.24 -2.89
C MET A 215 21.35 -2.14 -1.38
N VAL A 216 21.54 -3.24 -0.66
CA VAL A 216 21.49 -3.26 0.81
C VAL A 216 22.60 -2.38 1.40
N ASP A 217 23.83 -2.53 0.93
CA ASP A 217 24.98 -1.75 1.38
C ASP A 217 24.79 -0.26 1.09
N TYR A 218 24.29 0.07 -0.10
CA TYR A 218 23.95 1.44 -0.46
C TYR A 218 22.87 2.01 0.47
N ALA A 219 21.77 1.31 0.71
CA ALA A 219 20.72 1.77 1.62
C ALA A 219 21.27 2.00 3.04
N ASN A 220 22.08 1.08 3.57
CA ASN A 220 22.72 1.22 4.88
C ASN A 220 23.70 2.39 4.99
N SER A 221 24.27 2.84 3.87
CA SER A 221 25.19 3.98 3.85
C SER A 221 24.49 5.34 3.95
N LEU A 222 23.17 5.38 3.70
CA LEU A 222 22.41 6.63 3.67
C LEU A 222 22.10 7.11 5.09
N PRO A 223 22.42 8.37 5.42
CA PRO A 223 21.89 9.04 6.61
C PRO A 223 20.35 9.08 6.61
N PRO A 224 19.66 9.10 7.77
CA PRO A 224 18.20 9.13 7.84
C PRO A 224 17.52 10.32 7.14
N ASP A 225 18.25 11.41 6.92
CA ASP A 225 17.78 12.64 6.26
C ASP A 225 18.31 12.79 4.83
N ALA A 226 19.02 11.77 4.31
CA ALA A 226 19.53 11.81 2.95
C ALA A 226 18.40 11.67 1.92
N SER A 227 18.50 12.45 0.83
CA SER A 227 17.73 12.19 -0.38
C SER A 227 18.48 11.14 -1.19
N PRO A 228 17.93 9.92 -1.37
CA PRO A 228 18.59 8.89 -2.17
C PRO A 228 18.71 9.34 -3.63
N ASN A 229 19.79 8.92 -4.31
CA ASN A 229 19.96 9.16 -5.75
C ASN A 229 18.86 8.48 -6.59
N ASP A 230 18.42 7.29 -6.18
CA ASP A 230 17.24 6.64 -6.77
C ASP A 230 15.99 7.05 -5.98
N PRO A 231 15.09 7.86 -6.55
CA PRO A 231 13.89 8.32 -5.85
C PRO A 231 12.86 7.21 -5.60
N ASN A 232 13.08 5.99 -6.12
CA ASN A 232 12.23 4.82 -5.90
C ASN A 232 12.99 3.67 -5.24
N ILE A 233 14.05 3.96 -4.49
CA ILE A 233 14.85 2.93 -3.79
C ILE A 233 13.99 1.98 -2.94
N GLY A 234 12.88 2.44 -2.36
CA GLY A 234 11.95 1.57 -1.62
C GLY A 234 11.38 0.41 -2.44
N GLN A 235 11.32 0.53 -3.76
CA GLN A 235 10.81 -0.52 -4.65
C GLN A 235 11.67 -1.80 -4.63
N TYR A 236 12.97 -1.72 -4.30
CA TYR A 236 13.82 -2.92 -4.20
C TYR A 236 13.63 -3.70 -2.90
N PHE A 237 13.03 -3.07 -1.89
CA PHE A 237 12.85 -3.62 -0.54
C PHE A 237 11.40 -4.03 -0.24
N THR A 238 10.48 -3.83 -1.19
CA THR A 238 9.06 -4.16 -1.02
C THR A 238 8.69 -5.52 -1.60
N GLN A 239 7.67 -6.12 -1.01
CA GLN A 239 7.05 -7.35 -1.50
C GLN A 239 6.26 -7.08 -2.79
N THR A 240 6.13 -8.11 -3.61
CA THR A 240 5.31 -8.06 -4.83
C THR A 240 4.06 -8.90 -4.65
N VAL A 241 2.90 -8.29 -4.87
CA VAL A 241 1.59 -8.98 -4.88
C VAL A 241 1.18 -9.25 -6.31
N TYR A 242 0.78 -10.48 -6.59
CA TYR A 242 0.19 -10.87 -7.87
C TYR A 242 -1.28 -11.23 -7.68
N VAL A 243 -2.15 -10.79 -8.59
CA VAL A 243 -3.60 -10.99 -8.52
C VAL A 243 -4.11 -11.47 -9.87
N GLY A 244 -4.82 -12.60 -9.94
CA GLY A 244 -5.41 -13.10 -11.19
C GLY A 244 -6.69 -13.92 -10.99
N CYS A 245 -7.44 -14.16 -12.07
CA CYS A 245 -8.76 -14.81 -12.05
C CYS A 245 -8.95 -15.78 -13.25
N PRO A 246 -8.58 -17.08 -13.15
CA PRO A 246 -7.79 -17.66 -12.07
C PRO A 246 -6.31 -17.24 -12.19
N TYR A 247 -5.60 -17.30 -11.07
CA TYR A 247 -4.25 -16.73 -10.87
C TYR A 247 -3.19 -17.15 -11.91
N THR A 248 -2.34 -16.22 -12.37
CA THR A 248 -1.05 -16.51 -13.03
C THR A 248 -0.07 -15.34 -12.84
N PRO A 249 0.93 -15.38 -11.93
CA PRO A 249 2.18 -16.14 -12.10
C PRO A 249 2.62 -16.97 -10.89
#